data_AF-A0A7V5C2S7-F1
#
_entry.id   AF-A0A7V5C2S7-F1
#
_cell.length_a   1.000
_cell.length_b   1.000
_cell.length_c   1.000
_cell.angle_alpha   90.00
_cell.angle_beta   90.00
_cell.angle_gamma   90.00
#
_symmetry.space_group_name_H-M   'P 1'
#
loop_
_entity.id
_entity.type
_entity.pdbx_description
1 polymer ?
#
loop_
_entity_poly.entity_id
_entity_poly.type
_entity_poly.pdbx_seq_one_letter_code
_entity_poly.pdbx_strand_id
1 'polypeptide(L)'
;MRRSAAGSLVALGVLVALATPAGAADTVGLVDPDQGRWHLRTAAGGEVSFYFGDPGDVPLVGDWDCDGVDTPGMYRRSDGYVYLRNDNSPGVADRRFFLGNPQDVPIAGDFDGDGCDTVSVYRVSEGKVYVVDRLGDDGAGLGEADRSYYFGDPGDVPFAGDFDGDGVDTIGLYRASTGYVYLRNRHAPGVADVEFYFGNPGDRFVAADWTGNGVDTPGVFRPSTASFYLRHRNTQGVADEVVPWGSAGWLPVAGDFGLPDDLPPPGEVVFTAAGDLGATSRTRRVLEAIGRVGADFHL
;
A
#
# COMPACT_ATOMS: atom_id res chain seq x y z
N MET A 1 7.80 -17.99 -73.24
CA MET A 1 7.98 -17.06 -72.09
C MET A 1 6.65 -16.95 -71.36
N ARG A 2 6.46 -17.67 -70.25
CA ARG A 2 5.31 -17.51 -69.35
C ARG A 2 5.86 -17.03 -68.01
N ARG A 3 5.51 -15.80 -67.60
CA ARG A 3 5.87 -15.26 -66.28
C ARG A 3 4.74 -15.59 -65.31
N SER A 4 5.07 -16.34 -64.27
CA SER A 4 4.19 -16.66 -63.14
C SER A 4 4.08 -15.43 -62.25
N ALA A 5 2.85 -14.96 -61.99
CA ALA A 5 2.58 -13.94 -60.99
C ALA A 5 2.46 -14.63 -59.62
N ALA A 6 3.36 -14.28 -58.69
CA ALA A 6 3.25 -14.70 -57.30
C ALA A 6 2.23 -13.78 -56.59
N GLY A 7 1.19 -14.37 -56.03
CA GLY A 7 0.25 -13.68 -55.15
C GLY A 7 0.86 -13.48 -53.76
N SER A 8 0.93 -12.24 -53.30
CA SER A 8 1.22 -11.93 -51.90
C SER A 8 -0.06 -12.05 -51.09
N LEU A 9 -0.15 -13.08 -50.25
CA LEU A 9 -1.11 -13.11 -49.15
C LEU A 9 -0.59 -12.17 -48.05
N VAL A 10 -1.32 -11.08 -47.79
CA VAL A 10 -1.11 -10.27 -46.58
C VAL A 10 -1.92 -10.94 -45.47
N ALA A 11 -1.23 -11.64 -44.57
CA ALA A 11 -1.84 -12.15 -43.34
C ALA A 11 -2.06 -10.96 -42.40
N LEU A 12 -3.31 -10.58 -42.20
CA LEU A 12 -3.71 -9.60 -41.19
C LEU A 12 -3.64 -10.31 -39.82
N GLY A 13 -2.52 -10.16 -39.12
CA GLY A 13 -2.38 -10.66 -37.76
C GLY A 13 -3.30 -9.86 -36.84
N VAL A 14 -4.34 -10.49 -36.31
CA VAL A 14 -5.08 -9.96 -35.16
C VAL A 14 -4.13 -10.02 -33.98
N LEU A 15 -3.63 -8.86 -33.55
CA LEU A 15 -2.92 -8.73 -32.28
C LEU A 15 -3.98 -8.91 -31.18
N VAL A 16 -4.12 -10.13 -30.68
CA VAL A 16 -4.80 -10.35 -29.41
C VAL A 16 -3.81 -9.84 -28.36
N ALA A 17 -4.05 -8.62 -27.84
CA ALA A 17 -3.42 -8.21 -26.60
C ALA A 17 -3.84 -9.23 -25.55
N LEU A 18 -2.92 -10.10 -25.15
CA LEU A 18 -3.11 -10.92 -23.96
C LEU A 18 -3.12 -9.92 -22.81
N ALA A 19 -4.27 -9.72 -22.19
CA ALA A 19 -4.34 -9.04 -20.90
C ALA A 19 -3.30 -9.73 -19.99
N THR A 20 -2.39 -8.95 -19.43
CA THR A 20 -1.61 -9.37 -18.27
C THR A 20 -2.61 -9.95 -17.26
N PRO A 21 -2.33 -11.11 -16.65
CA PRO A 21 -3.19 -11.60 -15.59
C PRO A 21 -3.30 -10.49 -14.55
N ALA A 22 -4.53 -10.20 -14.13
CA ALA A 22 -4.81 -9.29 -13.02
C ALA A 22 -3.88 -9.67 -11.84
N GLY A 23 -3.23 -8.68 -11.24
CA GLY A 23 -2.51 -8.85 -9.99
C GLY A 23 -3.46 -9.31 -8.89
N ALA A 24 -2.94 -9.72 -7.74
CA ALA A 24 -3.79 -9.85 -6.57
C ALA A 24 -4.37 -8.46 -6.26
N ALA A 25 -5.63 -8.41 -5.82
CA ALA A 25 -6.22 -7.15 -5.39
C ALA A 25 -5.64 -6.75 -4.04
N ASP A 26 -5.33 -5.48 -3.88
CA ASP A 26 -4.81 -4.94 -2.63
C ASP A 26 -5.84 -5.02 -1.52
N THR A 27 -5.34 -5.08 -0.30
CA THR A 27 -6.18 -5.14 0.89
C THR A 27 -5.89 -4.01 1.85
N VAL A 28 -6.74 -3.89 2.88
CA VAL A 28 -6.65 -2.82 3.87
C VAL A 28 -5.85 -3.25 5.09
N GLY A 29 -5.11 -2.31 5.65
CA GLY A 29 -4.46 -2.43 6.94
C GLY A 29 -4.79 -1.24 7.85
N LEU A 30 -4.55 -1.42 9.14
CA LEU A 30 -4.68 -0.36 10.15
C LEU A 30 -3.50 -0.38 11.10
N VAL A 31 -3.05 0.80 11.49
CA VAL A 31 -1.98 0.97 12.47
C VAL A 31 -2.53 1.66 13.70
N ASP A 32 -2.36 1.05 14.88
CA ASP A 32 -2.57 1.69 16.17
C ASP A 32 -1.39 2.65 16.44
N PRO A 33 -1.58 3.97 16.28
CA PRO A 33 -0.48 4.92 16.39
C PRO A 33 -0.03 5.13 17.84
N ASP A 34 -0.83 4.71 18.84
CA ASP A 34 -0.47 4.85 20.25
C ASP A 34 0.39 3.67 20.73
N GLN A 35 0.43 2.59 19.96
CA GLN A 35 1.17 1.36 20.31
C GLN A 35 2.24 0.97 19.29
N GLY A 36 2.27 1.58 18.10
CA GLY A 36 3.10 1.10 16.99
C GLY A 36 2.70 -0.31 16.56
N ARG A 37 1.40 -0.62 16.59
CA ARG A 37 0.87 -1.96 16.31
C ARG A 37 0.18 -1.98 14.96
N TRP A 38 0.66 -2.82 14.08
CA TRP A 38 0.13 -3.03 12.73
C TRP A 38 -0.89 -4.17 12.75
N HIS A 39 -1.94 -3.99 11.97
CA HIS A 39 -2.99 -4.96 11.70
C HIS A 39 -3.16 -5.00 10.19
N LEU A 40 -2.83 -6.14 9.56
CA LEU A 40 -2.94 -6.32 8.11
C LEU A 40 -3.97 -7.41 7.84
N ARG A 41 -4.87 -7.16 6.88
CA ARG A 41 -6.06 -7.99 6.66
C ARG A 41 -6.03 -8.63 5.28
N THR A 42 -6.52 -9.86 5.16
CA THR A 42 -6.77 -10.51 3.87
C THR A 42 -8.15 -10.12 3.32
N ALA A 43 -8.38 -10.33 2.02
CA ALA A 43 -9.70 -10.13 1.42
C ALA A 43 -10.79 -11.02 2.08
N ALA A 44 -10.41 -12.22 2.55
CA ALA A 44 -11.29 -13.13 3.29
C ALA A 44 -11.57 -12.69 4.74
N GLY A 45 -10.87 -11.66 5.24
CA GLY A 45 -11.04 -11.13 6.59
C GLY A 45 -10.14 -11.78 7.65
N GLY A 46 -9.21 -12.64 7.25
CA GLY A 46 -8.08 -13.04 8.08
C GLY A 46 -7.19 -11.86 8.43
N GLU A 47 -6.47 -11.92 9.54
CA GLU A 47 -5.64 -10.81 10.01
C GLU A 47 -4.32 -11.32 10.61
N VAL A 48 -3.23 -10.59 10.36
CA VAL A 48 -2.01 -10.65 11.16
C VAL A 48 -1.84 -9.35 11.92
N SER A 49 -1.29 -9.43 13.15
CA SER A 49 -0.89 -8.23 13.88
C SER A 49 0.50 -8.38 14.49
N PHE A 50 1.27 -7.30 14.45
CA PHE A 50 2.64 -7.26 14.97
C PHE A 50 3.02 -5.84 15.39
N TYR A 51 4.11 -5.72 16.15
CA TYR A 51 4.65 -4.42 16.56
C TYR A 51 5.77 -4.01 15.63
N PHE A 52 5.73 -2.76 15.18
CA PHE A 52 6.78 -2.11 14.41
C PHE A 52 6.62 -0.58 14.46
N GLY A 53 7.73 0.12 14.77
CA GLY A 53 7.73 1.55 15.05
C GLY A 53 7.42 1.89 16.50
N ASP A 54 7.47 3.19 16.81
CA ASP A 54 7.15 3.75 18.12
C ASP A 54 5.84 4.57 18.05
N PRO A 55 5.20 4.84 19.21
CA PRO A 55 4.01 5.66 19.25
C PRO A 55 4.21 7.04 18.59
N GLY A 56 3.29 7.41 17.70
CA GLY A 56 3.31 8.67 16.96
C GLY A 56 4.10 8.66 15.65
N ASP A 57 4.74 7.56 15.28
CA ASP A 57 5.33 7.40 13.94
C ASP A 57 4.23 7.41 12.87
N VAL A 58 4.55 7.95 11.69
CA VAL A 58 3.63 7.99 10.54
C VAL A 58 3.83 6.73 9.71
N PRO A 59 2.83 5.86 9.54
CA PRO A 59 2.99 4.63 8.77
C PRO A 59 3.05 4.89 7.26
N LEU A 60 3.80 4.03 6.58
CA LEU A 60 3.95 3.94 5.13
C LEU A 60 3.88 2.46 4.74
N VAL A 61 3.49 2.17 3.52
CA VAL A 61 3.50 0.82 2.95
C VAL A 61 4.14 0.92 1.57
N GLY A 62 4.90 -0.11 1.20
CA GLY A 62 5.53 -0.24 -0.10
C GLY A 62 6.35 -1.54 -0.22
N ASP A 63 6.65 -1.94 -1.45
CA ASP A 63 7.60 -2.97 -1.83
C ASP A 63 9.03 -2.41 -1.86
N TRP A 64 9.67 -2.36 -0.70
CA TRP A 64 10.99 -1.74 -0.54
C TRP A 64 12.15 -2.56 -1.13
N ASP A 65 11.95 -3.85 -1.40
CA ASP A 65 12.97 -4.77 -1.94
C ASP A 65 12.60 -5.51 -3.22
N CYS A 66 11.56 -5.03 -3.89
CA CYS A 66 11.15 -5.38 -5.24
C CYS A 66 10.72 -6.84 -5.38
N ASP A 67 10.09 -7.40 -4.35
CA ASP A 67 9.64 -8.80 -4.35
C ASP A 67 8.14 -8.97 -4.65
N GLY A 68 7.44 -7.84 -4.86
CA GLY A 68 6.01 -7.72 -5.10
C GLY A 68 5.16 -7.74 -3.84
N VAL A 69 5.76 -7.69 -2.64
CA VAL A 69 5.03 -7.67 -1.37
C VAL A 69 5.20 -6.34 -0.67
N ASP A 70 4.07 -5.72 -0.41
CA ASP A 70 3.97 -4.50 0.37
C ASP A 70 4.26 -4.77 1.85
N THR A 71 5.22 -4.03 2.38
CA THR A 71 5.74 -4.22 3.73
C THR A 71 5.83 -2.91 4.53
N PRO A 72 5.93 -2.98 5.87
CA PRO A 72 5.74 -1.81 6.70
C PRO A 72 6.91 -0.83 6.61
N GLY A 73 6.58 0.45 6.47
CA GLY A 73 7.47 1.59 6.63
C GLY A 73 6.91 2.57 7.66
N MET A 74 7.78 3.45 8.17
CA MET A 74 7.38 4.49 9.12
C MET A 74 8.32 5.68 9.05
N TYR A 75 7.75 6.87 9.15
CA TYR A 75 8.49 8.11 9.27
C TYR A 75 8.34 8.68 10.66
N ARG A 76 9.49 8.85 11.32
CA ARG A 76 9.56 9.39 12.66
C ARG A 76 9.87 10.87 12.61
N ARG A 77 8.87 11.69 12.90
CA ARG A 77 9.00 13.16 12.87
C ARG A 77 9.96 13.71 13.93
N SER A 78 10.20 12.98 15.01
CA SER A 78 11.06 13.44 16.12
C SER A 78 12.54 13.41 15.79
N ASP A 79 12.98 12.57 14.85
CA ASP A 79 14.37 12.49 14.39
C ASP A 79 14.55 12.64 12.87
N GLY A 80 13.46 12.66 12.09
CA GLY A 80 13.48 12.82 10.64
C GLY A 80 13.90 11.56 9.89
N TYR A 81 13.84 10.39 10.53
CA TYR A 81 14.19 9.13 9.90
C TYR A 81 12.99 8.42 9.30
N VAL A 82 13.22 7.86 8.12
CA VAL A 82 12.45 6.75 7.58
C VAL A 82 13.07 5.47 8.10
N TYR A 83 12.22 4.54 8.50
CA TYR A 83 12.56 3.17 8.83
C TYR A 83 11.72 2.27 7.89
N LEU A 84 12.32 1.22 7.34
CA LEU A 84 11.63 0.31 6.43
C LEU A 84 11.95 -1.12 6.83
N ARG A 85 11.01 -2.01 6.54
CA ARG A 85 11.15 -3.43 6.83
C ARG A 85 10.59 -4.22 5.68
N ASN A 86 11.25 -5.32 5.34
CA ASN A 86 10.90 -6.17 4.21
C ASN A 86 10.11 -7.42 4.64
N ASP A 87 9.34 -7.34 5.73
CA ASP A 87 8.61 -8.49 6.26
C ASP A 87 7.42 -8.07 7.13
N ASN A 88 6.27 -8.73 6.91
CA ASN A 88 5.02 -8.48 7.64
C ASN A 88 4.98 -9.20 9.01
N SER A 89 6.00 -8.97 9.84
CA SER A 89 6.15 -9.57 11.18
C SER A 89 6.85 -8.60 12.19
N PRO A 90 7.05 -8.95 13.48
CA PRO A 90 7.68 -8.05 14.47
C PRO A 90 9.22 -8.13 14.49
N GLY A 91 9.91 -7.04 14.87
CA GLY A 91 11.36 -6.90 14.64
C GLY A 91 11.82 -5.47 14.34
N VAL A 92 13.11 -5.31 14.07
CA VAL A 92 13.74 -4.01 13.76
C VAL A 92 13.65 -3.69 12.28
N ALA A 93 13.89 -2.44 11.92
CA ALA A 93 13.95 -2.00 10.52
C ALA A 93 15.17 -2.60 9.81
N ASP A 94 14.98 -3.07 8.58
CA ASP A 94 16.04 -3.54 7.68
C ASP A 94 16.80 -2.37 7.07
N ARG A 95 16.10 -1.25 6.84
CA ARG A 95 16.70 0.00 6.33
C ARG A 95 16.27 1.18 7.17
N ARG A 96 17.16 2.16 7.29
CA ARG A 96 16.83 3.47 7.85
C ARG A 96 17.66 4.56 7.19
N PHE A 97 17.06 5.73 6.98
CA PHE A 97 17.75 6.86 6.36
C PHE A 97 17.07 8.18 6.73
N PHE A 98 17.80 9.27 6.57
CA PHE A 98 17.26 10.61 6.79
C PHE A 98 16.54 11.10 5.54
N LEU A 99 15.34 11.66 5.70
CA LEU A 99 14.54 12.19 4.60
C LEU A 99 13.82 13.48 4.99
N GLY A 100 13.88 14.46 4.09
CA GLY A 100 13.08 15.66 4.16
C GLY A 100 13.43 16.61 5.30
N ASN A 101 12.56 17.59 5.50
CA ASN A 101 12.61 18.57 6.58
C ASN A 101 11.57 18.22 7.67
N PRO A 102 11.70 18.79 8.88
CA PRO A 102 10.62 18.74 9.85
C PRO A 102 9.31 19.22 9.24
N GLN A 103 8.22 18.50 9.50
CA GLN A 103 6.85 18.74 8.96
C GLN A 103 6.60 18.34 7.50
N ASP A 104 7.62 17.88 6.77
CA ASP A 104 7.36 17.22 5.49
C ASP A 104 6.53 15.94 5.73
N VAL A 105 5.60 15.67 4.82
CA VAL A 105 4.75 14.48 4.86
C VAL A 105 5.37 13.43 3.94
N PRO A 106 5.74 12.25 4.45
CA PRO A 106 6.26 11.18 3.61
C PRO A 106 5.14 10.59 2.75
N ILE A 107 5.52 10.11 1.58
CA ILE A 107 4.66 9.39 0.65
C ILE A 107 5.49 8.27 0.01
N ALA A 108 4.88 7.11 -0.19
CA ALA A 108 5.53 5.94 -0.75
C ALA A 108 4.88 5.56 -2.08
N GLY A 109 5.67 5.06 -3.03
CA GLY A 109 5.21 4.62 -4.34
C GLY A 109 6.36 4.35 -5.33
N ASP A 110 6.05 3.70 -6.44
CA ASP A 110 6.95 3.41 -7.57
C ASP A 110 6.96 4.58 -8.55
N PHE A 111 7.72 5.62 -8.21
CA PHE A 111 7.70 6.88 -8.96
C PHE A 111 8.49 6.86 -10.27
N ASP A 112 9.25 5.79 -10.58
CA ASP A 112 9.99 5.65 -11.83
C ASP A 112 9.62 4.41 -12.67
N GLY A 113 8.70 3.59 -12.19
CA GLY A 113 8.10 2.45 -12.89
C GLY A 113 9.01 1.24 -12.95
N ASP A 114 9.92 1.07 -11.97
CA ASP A 114 10.85 -0.06 -11.92
C ASP A 114 10.32 -1.27 -11.15
N GLY A 115 9.13 -1.13 -10.54
CA GLY A 115 8.44 -2.12 -9.72
C GLY A 115 8.85 -2.11 -8.25
N CYS A 116 9.60 -1.11 -7.79
CA CYS A 116 10.02 -0.97 -6.40
C CYS A 116 9.53 0.35 -5.81
N ASP A 117 9.04 0.31 -4.58
CA ASP A 117 8.62 1.52 -3.90
C ASP A 117 9.77 2.29 -3.27
N THR A 118 9.69 3.61 -3.36
CA THR A 118 10.59 4.52 -2.68
C THR A 118 9.83 5.45 -1.74
N VAL A 119 10.55 6.27 -0.97
CA VAL A 119 9.93 7.25 -0.06
C VAL A 119 10.27 8.66 -0.48
N SER A 120 9.25 9.38 -0.91
CA SER A 120 9.26 10.78 -1.33
C SER A 120 8.65 11.67 -0.26
N VAL A 121 8.69 12.99 -0.44
CA VAL A 121 8.07 13.93 0.51
C VAL A 121 7.21 14.99 -0.15
N TYR A 122 6.12 15.35 0.52
CA TYR A 122 5.31 16.51 0.23
C TYR A 122 5.48 17.59 1.30
N ARG A 123 5.87 18.78 0.86
CA ARG A 123 6.00 19.94 1.73
C ARG A 123 4.73 20.76 1.71
N VAL A 124 3.88 20.50 2.70
CA VAL A 124 2.55 21.12 2.83
C VAL A 124 2.62 22.65 2.89
N SER A 125 3.65 23.22 3.51
CA SER A 125 3.82 24.68 3.63
C SER A 125 4.06 25.40 2.29
N GLU A 126 4.51 24.67 1.27
CA GLU A 126 4.82 25.19 -0.06
C GLU A 126 3.88 24.66 -1.15
N GLY A 127 3.08 23.62 -0.86
CA GLY A 127 2.33 22.89 -1.88
C GLY A 127 3.26 22.21 -2.89
N LYS A 128 4.37 21.63 -2.42
CA LYS A 128 5.46 21.16 -3.27
C LYS A 128 5.80 19.70 -3.01
N VAL A 129 5.84 18.92 -4.09
CA VAL A 129 6.27 17.53 -4.13
C VAL A 129 7.79 17.48 -4.38
N TYR A 130 8.47 16.59 -3.67
CA TYR A 130 9.85 16.18 -3.91
C TYR A 130 9.87 14.67 -4.09
N VAL A 131 10.15 14.23 -5.32
CA VAL A 131 10.19 12.83 -5.70
C VAL A 131 11.63 12.33 -5.64
N VAL A 132 11.85 11.20 -4.98
CA VAL A 132 13.15 10.53 -4.86
C VAL A 132 13.00 9.09 -5.35
N ASP A 133 13.77 8.70 -6.36
CA ASP A 133 13.66 7.38 -7.03
C ASP A 133 14.65 6.36 -6.45
N ARG A 134 14.98 6.50 -5.16
CA ARG A 134 15.85 5.54 -4.47
C ARG A 134 15.67 5.58 -2.98
N LEU A 135 15.86 4.43 -2.36
CA LEU A 135 15.96 4.32 -0.92
C LEU A 135 17.35 4.75 -0.42
N GLY A 136 17.37 5.31 0.80
CA GLY A 136 18.61 5.59 1.51
C GLY A 136 19.12 4.35 2.23
N ASP A 137 20.33 4.44 2.79
CA ASP A 137 20.94 3.36 3.55
C ASP A 137 21.77 3.89 4.72
N ASP A 138 21.97 3.04 5.72
CA ASP A 138 22.86 3.24 6.86
C ASP A 138 22.70 4.58 7.61
N GLY A 139 21.49 5.13 7.62
CA GLY A 139 21.17 6.40 8.27
C GLY A 139 21.69 7.64 7.53
N ALA A 140 22.16 7.50 6.29
CA ALA A 140 22.59 8.62 5.45
C ALA A 140 21.39 9.45 4.96
N GLY A 141 21.67 10.68 4.56
CA GLY A 141 20.70 11.51 3.85
C GLY A 141 20.69 11.20 2.35
N LEU A 142 19.53 11.36 1.73
CA LEU A 142 19.34 11.15 0.29
C LEU A 142 19.87 12.32 -0.56
N GLY A 143 20.08 13.51 -0.01
CA GLY A 143 20.51 14.67 -0.79
C GLY A 143 19.35 15.31 -1.54
N GLU A 144 19.61 15.81 -2.75
CA GLU A 144 18.59 16.47 -3.58
C GLU A 144 17.61 15.45 -4.17
N ALA A 145 16.37 15.87 -4.34
CA ALA A 145 15.33 15.08 -5.00
C ALA A 145 15.59 14.97 -6.50
N ASP A 146 15.22 13.84 -7.11
CA ASP A 146 15.33 13.60 -8.55
C ASP A 146 14.39 14.52 -9.33
N ARG A 147 13.19 14.77 -8.77
CA ARG A 147 12.20 15.70 -9.33
C ARG A 147 11.57 16.54 -8.22
N SER A 148 11.17 17.77 -8.53
CA SER A 148 10.30 18.55 -7.64
C SER A 148 9.38 19.49 -8.40
N TYR A 149 8.14 19.63 -7.94
CA TYR A 149 7.12 20.45 -8.61
C TYR A 149 6.01 20.86 -7.65
N TYR A 150 5.32 21.94 -8.00
CA TYR A 150 4.16 22.42 -7.25
C TYR A 150 2.88 21.70 -7.68
N PHE A 151 2.12 21.24 -6.71
CA PHE A 151 0.79 20.66 -6.88
C PHE A 151 0.05 20.75 -5.55
N GLY A 152 -1.18 21.29 -5.57
CA GLY A 152 -2.01 21.42 -4.38
C GLY A 152 -1.99 22.78 -3.70
N ASP A 153 -2.84 22.89 -2.68
CA ASP A 153 -2.95 24.04 -1.80
C ASP A 153 -2.55 23.66 -0.35
N PRO A 154 -2.25 24.66 0.51
CA PRO A 154 -2.00 24.40 1.92
C PRO A 154 -3.17 23.65 2.60
N GLY A 155 -2.84 22.55 3.27
CA GLY A 155 -3.80 21.72 4.00
C GLY A 155 -4.32 20.50 3.22
N ASP A 156 -3.96 20.35 1.94
CA ASP A 156 -4.17 19.11 1.21
C ASP A 156 -3.27 17.99 1.77
N VAL A 157 -3.81 16.78 1.86
CA VAL A 157 -3.11 15.58 2.34
C VAL A 157 -2.64 14.78 1.13
N PRO A 158 -1.34 14.52 0.98
CA PRO A 158 -0.80 13.81 -0.17
C PRO A 158 -0.99 12.30 -0.04
N PHE A 159 -1.04 11.63 -1.18
CA PHE A 159 -0.93 10.18 -1.34
C PHE A 159 -0.33 9.88 -2.73
N ALA A 160 0.03 8.62 -2.98
CA ALA A 160 0.55 8.18 -4.27
C ALA A 160 -0.24 6.98 -4.80
N GLY A 161 -0.02 6.66 -6.07
CA GLY A 161 -0.58 5.51 -6.79
C GLY A 161 -0.60 5.70 -8.31
N ASP A 162 -0.76 4.61 -9.05
CA ASP A 162 -0.91 4.54 -10.50
C ASP A 162 -2.38 4.73 -10.88
N PHE A 163 -2.77 5.99 -11.07
CA PHE A 163 -4.17 6.36 -11.28
C PHE A 163 -4.67 6.18 -12.73
N ASP A 164 -3.78 5.96 -13.69
CA ASP A 164 -4.14 5.71 -15.11
C ASP A 164 -3.61 4.41 -15.71
N GLY A 165 -2.95 3.57 -14.91
CA GLY A 165 -2.55 2.22 -15.27
C GLY A 165 -1.34 2.18 -16.18
N ASP A 166 -0.43 3.16 -16.07
CA ASP A 166 0.79 3.22 -16.87
C ASP A 166 2.01 2.56 -16.21
N GLY A 167 1.84 2.08 -14.97
CA GLY A 167 2.84 1.43 -14.15
C GLY A 167 3.74 2.40 -13.38
N VAL A 168 3.40 3.70 -13.33
CA VAL A 168 4.16 4.71 -12.58
C VAL A 168 3.25 5.38 -11.56
N ASP A 169 3.65 5.33 -10.30
CA ASP A 169 2.93 6.03 -9.26
C ASP A 169 3.08 7.54 -9.40
N THR A 170 1.97 8.23 -9.23
CA THR A 170 1.94 9.69 -9.28
C THR A 170 1.25 10.27 -8.06
N ILE A 171 1.12 11.61 -8.00
CA ILE A 171 0.67 12.27 -6.77
C ILE A 171 -0.82 12.56 -6.82
N GLY A 172 -1.49 12.10 -5.77
CA GLY A 172 -2.84 12.49 -5.41
C GLY A 172 -2.86 13.43 -4.21
N LEU A 173 -3.92 14.24 -4.12
CA LEU A 173 -4.19 15.11 -2.98
C LEU A 173 -5.63 14.95 -2.50
N TYR A 174 -5.80 14.78 -1.20
CA TYR A 174 -7.10 14.74 -0.54
C TYR A 174 -7.32 15.98 0.33
N ARG A 175 -8.37 16.74 0.01
CA ARG A 175 -8.77 17.91 0.77
C ARG A 175 -9.81 17.55 1.80
N ALA A 176 -9.36 17.15 2.99
CA ALA A 176 -10.21 16.65 4.07
C ALA A 176 -11.35 17.59 4.51
N SER A 177 -11.22 18.90 4.30
CA SER A 177 -12.27 19.89 4.60
C SER A 177 -13.48 19.83 3.67
N THR A 178 -13.31 19.25 2.47
CA THR A 178 -14.32 19.24 1.40
C THR A 178 -14.59 17.85 0.82
N GLY A 179 -13.71 16.88 1.05
CA GLY A 179 -13.77 15.54 0.46
C GLY A 179 -13.31 15.50 -1.00
N TYR A 180 -12.68 16.56 -1.51
CA TYR A 180 -12.12 16.57 -2.86
C TYR A 180 -10.88 15.70 -2.95
N VAL A 181 -10.79 14.97 -4.06
CA VAL A 181 -9.66 14.18 -4.51
C VAL A 181 -9.15 14.80 -5.80
N TYR A 182 -7.86 15.05 -5.88
CA TYR A 182 -7.17 15.56 -7.07
C TYR A 182 -6.07 14.58 -7.44
N LEU A 183 -6.07 14.11 -8.68
CA LEU A 183 -5.06 13.17 -9.20
C LEU A 183 -4.25 13.86 -10.30
N ARG A 184 -2.93 13.68 -10.25
CA ARG A 184 -2.00 14.26 -11.21
C ARG A 184 -1.15 13.14 -11.82
N ASN A 185 -1.50 12.68 -13.00
CA ASN A 185 -0.87 11.54 -13.68
C ASN A 185 0.44 11.92 -14.39
N ARG A 186 1.26 12.76 -13.75
CA ARG A 186 2.63 13.07 -14.20
C ARG A 186 3.41 13.83 -13.14
N HIS A 187 4.71 13.61 -13.12
CA HIS A 187 5.65 14.37 -12.27
C HIS A 187 6.00 15.74 -12.84
N ALA A 188 5.00 16.60 -13.00
CA ALA A 188 5.17 17.95 -13.52
C ALA A 188 4.14 18.90 -12.89
N PRO A 189 4.49 20.20 -12.72
CA PRO A 189 3.56 21.17 -12.16
C PRO A 189 2.31 21.31 -13.04
N GLY A 190 1.21 21.71 -12.43
CA GLY A 190 -0.04 21.96 -13.14
C GLY A 190 -1.27 21.70 -12.29
N VAL A 191 -2.43 21.80 -12.92
CA VAL A 191 -3.70 21.39 -12.34
C VAL A 191 -3.84 19.86 -12.38
N ALA A 192 -4.78 19.35 -11.58
CA ALA A 192 -5.16 17.95 -11.59
C ALA A 192 -5.65 17.50 -12.98
N ASP A 193 -5.29 16.28 -13.36
CA ASP A 193 -5.82 15.64 -14.58
C ASP A 193 -7.21 15.05 -14.31
N VAL A 194 -7.45 14.60 -13.07
CA VAL A 194 -8.75 14.10 -12.59
C VAL A 194 -9.10 14.75 -11.25
N GLU A 195 -10.35 15.18 -11.10
CA GLU A 195 -10.89 15.69 -9.83
C GLU A 195 -12.29 15.17 -9.56
N PHE A 196 -12.57 14.78 -8.32
CA PHE A 196 -13.90 14.34 -7.87
C PHE A 196 -14.03 14.41 -6.36
N TYR A 197 -15.22 14.15 -5.83
CA TYR A 197 -15.44 14.00 -4.40
C TYR A 197 -15.56 12.53 -4.01
N PHE A 198 -14.93 12.16 -2.91
CA PHE A 198 -15.12 10.87 -2.27
C PHE A 198 -14.88 10.96 -0.76
N GLY A 199 -15.77 10.34 0.02
CA GLY A 199 -15.74 10.41 1.49
C GLY A 199 -16.45 11.62 2.09
N ASN A 200 -16.36 11.72 3.42
CA ASN A 200 -16.95 12.76 4.26
C ASN A 200 -15.84 13.54 4.99
N PRO A 201 -16.15 14.75 5.48
CA PRO A 201 -15.22 15.48 6.35
C PRO A 201 -14.79 14.63 7.56
N GLY A 202 -13.48 14.53 7.77
CA GLY A 202 -12.88 13.74 8.85
C GLY A 202 -12.58 12.28 8.50
N ASP A 203 -12.98 11.80 7.31
CA ASP A 203 -12.49 10.53 6.79
C ASP A 203 -10.97 10.63 6.47
N ARG A 204 -10.26 9.51 6.62
CA ARG A 204 -8.83 9.37 6.32
C ARG A 204 -8.67 8.66 4.99
N PHE A 205 -7.93 9.26 4.07
CA PHE A 205 -7.81 8.77 2.69
C PHE A 205 -6.74 7.68 2.56
N VAL A 206 -6.95 6.77 1.61
CA VAL A 206 -5.99 5.76 1.15
C VAL A 206 -6.25 5.49 -0.33
N ALA A 207 -5.27 5.02 -1.09
CA ALA A 207 -5.43 4.55 -2.46
C ALA A 207 -4.68 3.22 -2.59
N ALA A 208 -5.23 2.31 -3.40
CA ALA A 208 -4.66 1.01 -3.75
C ALA A 208 -5.46 0.41 -4.92
N ASP A 209 -4.98 -0.69 -5.51
CA ASP A 209 -5.67 -1.44 -6.55
C ASP A 209 -6.62 -2.46 -5.93
N TRP A 210 -7.78 -1.98 -5.50
CA TRP A 210 -8.83 -2.83 -4.91
C TRP A 210 -9.36 -3.93 -5.85
N THR A 211 -8.99 -3.92 -7.14
CA THR A 211 -9.53 -4.85 -8.13
C THR A 211 -8.50 -5.76 -8.80
N GLY A 212 -7.20 -5.55 -8.54
CA GLY A 212 -6.10 -6.25 -9.20
C GLY A 212 -5.95 -5.89 -10.68
N ASN A 213 -6.48 -4.76 -11.14
CA ASN A 213 -6.44 -4.36 -12.55
C ASN A 213 -5.25 -3.47 -12.93
N GLY A 214 -4.35 -3.20 -12.00
CA GLY A 214 -3.20 -2.30 -12.12
C GLY A 214 -3.57 -0.82 -12.07
N VAL A 215 -4.73 -0.44 -11.53
CA VAL A 215 -5.10 0.97 -11.37
C VAL A 215 -5.49 1.25 -9.93
N ASP A 216 -4.75 2.15 -9.30
CA ASP A 216 -5.05 2.61 -7.96
C ASP A 216 -6.29 3.47 -7.94
N THR A 217 -7.17 3.16 -6.98
CA THR A 217 -8.45 3.83 -6.85
C THR A 217 -8.75 4.21 -5.40
N PRO A 218 -9.73 5.11 -5.16
CA PRO A 218 -9.88 5.76 -3.86
C PRO A 218 -10.46 4.83 -2.79
N GLY A 219 -9.91 4.92 -1.59
CA GLY A 219 -10.47 4.39 -0.37
C GLY A 219 -10.53 5.47 0.71
N VAL A 220 -11.49 5.35 1.63
CA VAL A 220 -11.48 6.15 2.86
C VAL A 220 -11.79 5.30 4.09
N PHE A 221 -11.03 5.49 5.15
CA PHE A 221 -11.38 5.01 6.48
C PHE A 221 -12.17 6.08 7.23
N ARG A 222 -13.34 5.69 7.74
CA ARG A 222 -14.22 6.56 8.52
C ARG A 222 -14.10 6.24 10.01
N PRO A 223 -13.45 7.10 10.81
CA PRO A 223 -13.30 6.88 12.24
C PRO A 223 -14.62 6.71 13.00
N SER A 224 -15.65 7.46 12.61
CA SER A 224 -16.94 7.46 13.33
C SER A 224 -17.71 6.15 13.22
N THR A 225 -17.42 5.32 12.22
CA THR A 225 -18.02 3.99 12.05
C THR A 225 -17.01 2.85 12.11
N ALA A 226 -15.72 3.16 12.23
CA ALA A 226 -14.61 2.20 12.08
C ALA A 226 -14.80 1.32 10.84
N SER A 227 -14.86 1.94 9.67
CA SER A 227 -15.07 1.21 8.41
C SER A 227 -14.31 1.84 7.26
N PHE A 228 -13.77 1.00 6.39
CA PHE A 228 -13.31 1.41 5.07
C PHE A 228 -14.48 1.48 4.10
N TYR A 229 -14.40 2.44 3.18
CA TYR A 229 -15.29 2.64 2.05
C TYR A 229 -14.41 2.72 0.81
N LEU A 230 -14.43 1.67 -0.02
CA LEU A 230 -13.55 1.52 -1.18
C LEU A 230 -14.33 1.77 -2.46
N ARG A 231 -13.69 2.39 -3.43
CA ARG A 231 -14.29 2.73 -4.72
C ARG A 231 -13.38 2.28 -5.84
N HIS A 232 -13.89 1.49 -6.76
CA HIS A 232 -13.08 0.80 -7.78
C HIS A 232 -12.83 1.64 -9.03
N ARG A 233 -13.03 2.98 -8.94
CA ARG A 233 -12.91 3.92 -10.06
C ARG A 233 -12.55 5.31 -9.57
N ASN A 234 -11.65 5.97 -10.32
CA ASN A 234 -11.28 7.38 -10.17
C ASN A 234 -12.39 8.34 -10.67
N THR A 235 -13.57 8.28 -10.04
CA THR A 235 -14.75 9.09 -10.37
C THR A 235 -15.55 9.43 -9.12
N GLN A 236 -16.46 10.39 -9.17
CA GLN A 236 -17.39 10.64 -8.06
C GLN A 236 -18.45 9.53 -7.93
N GLY A 237 -18.73 9.10 -6.69
CA GLY A 237 -19.87 8.24 -6.38
C GLY A 237 -19.79 7.60 -4.99
N VAL A 238 -20.72 6.68 -4.69
CA VAL A 238 -20.70 5.90 -3.45
C VAL A 238 -19.61 4.84 -3.47
N ALA A 239 -19.27 4.28 -2.31
CA ALA A 239 -18.35 3.15 -2.25
C ALA A 239 -18.94 1.91 -2.95
N ASP A 240 -18.10 1.17 -3.64
CA ASP A 240 -18.42 -0.14 -4.21
C ASP A 240 -18.30 -1.25 -3.14
N GLU A 241 -17.41 -1.06 -2.16
CA GLU A 241 -17.19 -1.98 -1.05
C GLU A 241 -17.11 -1.23 0.30
N VAL A 242 -17.60 -1.88 1.37
CA VAL A 242 -17.51 -1.39 2.75
C VAL A 242 -16.96 -2.48 3.65
N VAL A 243 -15.85 -2.20 4.33
CA VAL A 243 -15.18 -3.14 5.25
C VAL A 243 -15.28 -2.60 6.67
N PRO A 244 -16.22 -3.09 7.51
CA PRO A 244 -16.35 -2.67 8.90
C PRO A 244 -15.31 -3.38 9.78
N TRP A 245 -14.21 -2.68 10.09
CA TRP A 245 -13.08 -3.26 10.80
C TRP A 245 -12.19 -2.19 11.45
N GLY A 246 -11.66 -2.52 12.61
CA GLY A 246 -10.68 -1.72 13.33
C GLY A 246 -11.25 -0.78 14.39
N SER A 247 -10.48 0.27 14.68
CA SER A 247 -10.78 1.25 15.73
C SER A 247 -10.68 2.67 15.19
N ALA A 248 -11.50 3.58 15.71
CA ALA A 248 -11.59 4.98 15.26
C ALA A 248 -10.24 5.72 15.31
N GLY A 249 -9.36 5.36 16.24
CA GLY A 249 -8.04 5.97 16.40
C GLY A 249 -7.02 5.56 15.35
N TRP A 250 -7.20 4.41 14.70
CA TRP A 250 -6.16 3.76 13.89
C TRP A 250 -6.00 4.34 12.49
N LEU A 251 -4.76 4.45 12.02
CA LEU A 251 -4.40 5.04 10.74
C LEU A 251 -4.54 3.99 9.62
N PRO A 252 -5.20 4.31 8.50
CA PRO A 252 -5.33 3.38 7.37
C PRO A 252 -4.02 3.25 6.60
N VAL A 253 -3.78 2.04 6.11
CA VAL A 253 -2.78 1.70 5.08
C VAL A 253 -3.40 0.70 4.11
N ALA A 254 -2.80 0.48 2.94
CA ALA A 254 -3.25 -0.51 1.97
C ALA A 254 -2.06 -0.96 1.09
N GLY A 255 -2.21 -2.13 0.47
CA GLY A 255 -1.24 -2.75 -0.44
C GLY A 255 -1.44 -4.26 -0.58
N ASP A 256 -0.60 -4.93 -1.36
CA ASP A 256 -0.50 -6.39 -1.46
C ASP A 256 0.43 -6.92 -0.36
N PHE A 257 -0.14 -7.21 0.82
CA PHE A 257 0.63 -7.68 1.97
C PHE A 257 1.16 -9.13 1.86
N GLY A 258 0.94 -9.84 0.74
CA GLY A 258 1.44 -11.21 0.54
C GLY A 258 0.96 -12.21 1.59
N LEU A 259 -0.20 -11.96 2.21
CA LEU A 259 -0.73 -12.77 3.30
C LEU A 259 -1.38 -14.06 2.76
N PRO A 260 -1.28 -15.20 3.47
CA PRO A 260 -1.96 -16.43 3.06
C PRO A 260 -3.48 -16.28 3.03
N ASP A 261 -4.11 -16.70 1.93
CA ASP A 261 -5.57 -16.67 1.73
C ASP A 261 -6.35 -17.48 2.78
N ASP A 262 -5.72 -18.47 3.40
CA ASP A 262 -6.33 -19.37 4.38
C ASP A 262 -6.22 -18.88 5.83
N LEU A 263 -5.74 -17.65 6.06
CA LEU A 263 -5.77 -17.04 7.38
C LEU A 263 -7.22 -16.90 7.85
N PRO A 264 -7.62 -17.54 8.96
CA PRO A 264 -8.98 -17.45 9.45
C PRO A 264 -9.26 -16.05 10.03
N PRO A 265 -10.48 -15.53 9.86
CA PRO A 265 -10.93 -14.34 10.57
C PRO A 265 -10.76 -14.46 12.09
N PRO A 266 -10.53 -13.35 12.81
CA PRO A 266 -10.45 -13.35 14.26
C PRO A 266 -11.68 -14.01 14.91
N GLY A 267 -11.46 -15.07 15.69
CA GLY A 267 -12.51 -15.82 16.39
C GLY A 267 -13.07 -17.03 15.62
N GLU A 268 -12.65 -17.26 14.38
CA GLU A 268 -12.95 -18.50 13.68
C GLU A 268 -11.97 -19.62 14.10
N VAL A 269 -12.46 -20.57 14.90
CA VAL A 269 -11.67 -21.75 15.28
C VAL A 269 -11.70 -22.74 14.13
N VAL A 270 -10.62 -22.77 13.34
CA VAL A 270 -10.43 -23.81 12.32
C VAL A 270 -10.06 -25.12 13.01
N PHE A 271 -11.04 -26.01 13.18
CA PHE A 271 -10.74 -27.40 13.51
C PHE A 271 -10.17 -28.06 12.26
N THR A 272 -8.85 -28.17 12.17
CA THR A 272 -8.25 -29.13 11.24
C THR A 272 -8.60 -30.52 11.75
N ALA A 273 -9.59 -31.17 11.14
CA ALA A 273 -9.85 -32.56 11.39
C ALA A 273 -8.55 -33.32 11.10
N ALA A 274 -7.93 -33.87 12.15
CA ALA A 274 -6.85 -34.83 12.03
C ALA A 274 -7.43 -36.11 11.41
N GLY A 275 -7.59 -36.08 10.10
CA GLY A 275 -8.24 -37.11 9.30
C GLY A 275 -7.52 -37.20 7.97
N ASP A 276 -6.42 -37.95 8.00
CA ASP A 276 -5.81 -38.62 6.85
C ASP A 276 -5.11 -37.72 5.81
N LEU A 277 -3.84 -37.38 6.04
CA LEU A 277 -2.88 -37.18 4.96
C LEU A 277 -1.51 -37.75 5.33
N GLY A 278 -1.07 -38.71 4.51
CA GLY A 278 0.26 -39.26 4.49
C GLY A 278 1.33 -38.18 4.34
N ALA A 279 2.47 -38.45 4.97
CA ALA A 279 3.58 -37.54 5.09
C ALA A 279 4.11 -37.03 3.73
N THR A 280 4.17 -35.71 3.58
CA THR A 280 5.18 -35.04 2.75
C THR A 280 5.84 -33.91 3.54
N SER A 281 7.15 -33.76 3.38
CA SER A 281 8.11 -33.21 4.35
C SER A 281 8.10 -31.69 4.60
N ARG A 282 7.04 -30.96 4.25
CA ARG A 282 6.97 -29.49 4.47
C ARG A 282 6.14 -29.03 5.67
N THR A 283 5.44 -29.91 6.38
CA THR A 283 4.55 -29.51 7.50
C THR A 283 5.13 -29.77 8.91
N ARG A 284 6.46 -29.74 9.08
CA ARG A 284 7.09 -30.02 10.39
C ARG A 284 7.54 -28.78 11.18
N ARG A 285 7.32 -27.55 10.70
CA ARG A 285 7.84 -26.34 11.38
C ARG A 285 6.85 -25.53 12.22
N VAL A 286 5.61 -25.99 12.42
CA VAL A 286 4.63 -25.28 13.27
C VAL A 286 4.37 -26.00 14.61
N LEU A 287 4.86 -27.23 14.80
CA LEU A 287 4.48 -28.08 15.95
C LEU A 287 5.42 -28.07 17.17
N GLU A 288 6.48 -27.25 17.22
CA GLU A 288 7.36 -27.17 18.41
C GLU A 288 7.17 -25.91 19.29
N ALA A 289 6.28 -24.98 18.94
CA ALA A 289 6.09 -23.74 19.71
C ALA A 289 4.98 -23.79 20.80
N ILE A 290 4.19 -24.86 20.91
CA ILE A 290 2.99 -24.90 21.79
C ILE A 290 3.13 -25.96 22.93
N GLY A 291 4.31 -26.54 23.14
CA GLY A 291 4.50 -27.70 24.01
C GLY A 291 5.20 -27.49 25.36
N ARG A 292 5.34 -26.27 25.91
CA ARG A 292 6.03 -26.05 27.21
C ARG A 292 5.47 -24.90 28.06
N VAL A 293 4.17 -24.92 28.38
CA VAL A 293 3.67 -24.28 29.61
C VAL A 293 2.51 -25.12 30.14
N GLY A 294 2.77 -26.00 31.10
CA GLY A 294 1.68 -26.74 31.74
C GLY A 294 2.07 -28.07 32.40
N ALA A 295 2.97 -28.05 33.38
CA ALA A 295 2.99 -29.02 34.47
C ALA A 295 4.03 -28.56 35.49
N ASP A 296 3.57 -27.95 36.58
CA ASP A 296 4.16 -28.11 37.93
C ASP A 296 3.32 -27.32 38.95
N PHE A 297 2.27 -27.96 39.46
CA PHE A 297 1.67 -27.65 40.76
C PHE A 297 0.93 -28.90 41.25
N HIS A 298 1.51 -29.62 42.22
CA HIS A 298 0.73 -30.44 43.16
C HIS A 298 1.44 -30.56 44.52
N LEU A 299 0.65 -30.18 45.53
CA LEU A 299 0.76 -30.33 47.00
C LEU A 299 1.77 -29.45 47.75
#